data_AF-A0A8S2IRG0-F1
#
_entry.id   AF-A0A8S2IRG0-F1
#
_cell.length_a   1.000
_cell.length_b   1.000
_cell.length_c   1.000
_cell.angle_alpha   90.00
_cell.angle_beta   90.00
_cell.angle_gamma   90.00
#
_symmetry.space_group_name_H-M   'P 1'
#
loop_
_entity.id
_entity.type
_entity.pdbx_description
1 polymer ?
#
loop_
_entity_poly.entity_id
_entity_poly.type
_entity_poly.pdbx_seq_one_letter_code
_entity_poly.pdbx_strand_id
1 'polypeptide(L)'
;MPAASILDVSNIPRQCGLLSNDEINITENYTATQLVTLLALGQLTAEQTIRAYLKRSGIAHQLTNCVIEFLDEEAINRAIHLDEEFKRRGGPIGPLHGLPISVKHMVTMRNRRNNAGWMKWIDRIGEDDAIILKILYEAGAIFYVRTTEPQSLMQLECNSPIYGITFNPFNRNLTSGGSTGGEGALLGLKGSVMGIGTDIGGSIRSPAANNGLYGLKPTTFRLPREGLKVTQAGREGIIGVLGPLVRAREDIHLFMKTILDTEPWLRDPSLVPIPWRSIAL
;
A
#
# COMPACT_ATOMS: atom_id res chain seq x y z
N MET A 1 -2.56 -13.76 -21.00
CA MET A 1 -2.93 -14.42 -19.73
C MET A 1 -2.43 -15.86 -19.74
N PRO A 2 -1.84 -16.38 -18.64
CA PRO A 2 -1.47 -17.78 -18.53
C PRO A 2 -2.70 -18.69 -18.57
N ALA A 3 -2.54 -19.92 -19.07
CA ALA A 3 -3.61 -20.93 -19.08
C ALA A 3 -4.17 -21.16 -17.67
N ALA A 4 -5.44 -21.54 -17.54
CA ALA A 4 -6.10 -21.75 -16.25
C ALA A 4 -5.41 -22.83 -15.38
N SER A 5 -4.72 -23.79 -16.01
CA SER A 5 -3.96 -24.84 -15.34
C SER A 5 -2.69 -24.34 -14.62
N ILE A 6 -2.18 -23.15 -14.96
CA ILE A 6 -0.98 -22.58 -14.32
C ILE A 6 -1.38 -21.96 -12.98
N LEU A 7 -1.21 -22.66 -11.87
CA LEU A 7 -1.67 -22.17 -10.58
C LEU A 7 -0.75 -21.10 -9.97
N ASP A 8 0.56 -21.31 -10.04
CA ASP A 8 1.56 -20.35 -9.58
C ASP A 8 1.88 -19.35 -10.69
N VAL A 9 1.60 -18.08 -10.44
CA VAL A 9 1.84 -16.96 -11.36
C VAL A 9 2.90 -15.99 -10.83
N SER A 10 3.57 -16.32 -9.72
CA SER A 10 4.52 -15.46 -9.02
C SER A 10 5.71 -15.02 -9.88
N ASN A 11 6.14 -15.87 -10.83
CA ASN A 11 7.26 -15.60 -11.72
C ASN A 11 6.87 -14.91 -13.04
N ILE A 12 5.58 -14.80 -13.35
CA ILE A 12 5.12 -14.24 -14.63
C ILE A 12 5.54 -12.78 -14.83
N PRO A 13 5.47 -11.87 -13.83
CA PRO A 13 5.91 -10.49 -14.02
C PRO A 13 7.33 -10.34 -14.54
N ARG A 14 8.24 -11.25 -14.15
CA ARG A 14 9.63 -11.28 -14.64
C ARG A 14 9.74 -11.88 -16.06
N GLN A 15 8.90 -12.86 -16.39
CA GLN A 15 9.04 -13.68 -17.60
C GLN A 15 8.18 -13.22 -18.78
N CYS A 16 7.19 -12.36 -18.57
CA CYS A 16 6.20 -12.00 -19.59
C CYS A 16 6.72 -11.08 -20.71
N GLY A 17 7.94 -10.54 -20.59
CA GLY A 17 8.55 -9.66 -21.59
C GLY A 17 7.98 -8.23 -21.64
N LEU A 18 7.11 -7.85 -20.69
CA LEU A 18 6.51 -6.50 -20.63
C LEU A 18 7.32 -5.50 -19.80
N LEU A 19 8.23 -5.99 -18.95
CA LEU A 19 9.12 -5.16 -18.13
C LEU A 19 10.53 -5.19 -18.73
N SER A 20 11.20 -4.04 -18.73
CA SER A 20 12.64 -3.98 -19.03
C SER A 20 13.45 -4.61 -17.90
N ASN A 21 14.74 -4.92 -18.16
CA ASN A 21 15.65 -5.39 -17.11
C ASN A 21 15.77 -4.38 -15.95
N ASP A 22 15.77 -3.08 -16.26
CA ASP A 22 15.83 -2.03 -15.25
C ASP A 22 14.54 -2.00 -14.39
N GLU A 23 13.37 -2.16 -15.01
CA GLU A 23 12.10 -2.19 -14.30
C GLU A 23 11.97 -3.44 -13.41
N ILE A 24 12.47 -4.59 -13.88
CA ILE A 24 12.60 -5.80 -13.07
C ILE A 24 13.56 -5.53 -11.90
N ASN A 25 14.71 -4.92 -12.15
CA ASN A 25 15.68 -4.63 -11.11
C ASN A 25 15.09 -3.71 -10.01
N ILE A 26 14.47 -2.59 -10.41
CA ILE A 26 13.83 -1.61 -9.52
C ILE A 26 12.78 -2.28 -8.64
N THR A 27 11.92 -3.13 -9.22
CA THR A 27 10.78 -3.71 -8.50
C THR A 27 11.13 -4.94 -7.66
N GLU A 28 12.25 -5.62 -7.93
CA GLU A 28 12.57 -6.89 -7.28
C GLU A 28 13.69 -6.82 -6.24
N ASN A 29 14.76 -6.08 -6.53
CA ASN A 29 16.03 -6.24 -5.83
C ASN A 29 16.22 -5.28 -4.65
N TYR A 30 15.27 -4.36 -4.44
CA TYR A 30 15.36 -3.36 -3.37
C TYR A 30 14.19 -3.49 -2.39
N THR A 31 14.49 -3.33 -1.10
CA THR A 31 13.50 -3.05 -0.05
C THR A 31 13.04 -1.60 -0.12
N ALA A 32 11.96 -1.21 0.57
CA ALA A 32 11.51 0.18 0.58
C ALA A 32 12.60 1.10 1.16
N THR A 33 13.28 0.64 2.21
CA THR A 33 14.40 1.35 2.84
C THR A 33 15.58 1.55 1.89
N GLN A 34 15.91 0.54 1.08
CA GLN A 34 16.94 0.66 0.05
C GLN A 34 16.50 1.61 -1.07
N LEU A 35 15.24 1.53 -1.54
CA LEU A 35 14.72 2.45 -2.56
C LEU A 35 14.79 3.91 -2.09
N VAL A 36 14.35 4.20 -0.87
CA VAL A 36 14.47 5.55 -0.28
C VAL A 36 15.92 6.03 -0.30
N THR A 37 16.88 5.16 0.02
CA THR A 37 18.30 5.51 -0.01
C THR A 37 18.77 5.85 -1.43
N LEU A 38 18.42 5.02 -2.43
CA LEU A 38 18.78 5.25 -3.83
C LEU A 38 18.16 6.54 -4.38
N LEU A 39 16.89 6.81 -4.03
CA LEU A 39 16.16 8.02 -4.41
C LEU A 39 16.77 9.27 -3.74
N ALA A 40 17.10 9.19 -2.46
CA ALA A 40 17.75 10.28 -1.71
C ALA A 40 19.16 10.61 -2.22
N LEU A 41 19.87 9.61 -2.77
CA LEU A 41 21.18 9.78 -3.40
C LEU A 41 21.11 10.19 -4.88
N GLY A 42 19.91 10.27 -5.47
CA GLY A 42 19.71 10.55 -6.90
C GLY A 42 20.21 9.44 -7.82
N GLN A 43 20.40 8.22 -7.31
CA GLN A 43 20.81 7.04 -8.10
C GLN A 43 19.65 6.42 -8.87
N LEU A 44 18.43 6.64 -8.39
CA LEU A 44 17.17 6.42 -9.12
C LEU A 44 16.37 7.72 -9.10
N THR A 45 15.60 7.98 -10.15
CA THR A 45 14.61 9.06 -10.10
C THR A 45 13.25 8.52 -9.62
N ALA A 46 12.43 9.40 -9.06
CA ALA A 46 11.07 9.09 -8.67
C ALA A 46 10.26 8.65 -9.89
N GLU A 47 10.43 9.30 -11.04
CA GLU A 47 9.71 8.95 -12.27
C GLU A 47 10.05 7.55 -12.78
N GLN A 48 11.33 7.18 -12.82
CA GLN A 48 11.76 5.83 -13.21
C GLN A 48 11.13 4.78 -12.27
N THR A 49 11.16 5.07 -10.97
CA THR A 49 10.67 4.16 -9.94
C THR A 49 9.16 3.95 -10.05
N ILE A 50 8.38 5.04 -10.17
CA ILE A 50 6.92 4.93 -10.22
C ILE A 50 6.43 4.23 -11.49
N ARG A 51 7.08 4.48 -12.64
CA ARG A 51 6.74 3.83 -13.90
C ARG A 51 6.98 2.32 -13.86
N ALA A 52 8.08 1.88 -13.24
CA ALA A 52 8.36 0.46 -13.04
C ALA A 52 7.27 -0.23 -12.19
N TYR A 53 6.87 0.40 -11.08
CA TYR A 53 5.82 -0.13 -10.21
C TYR A 53 4.43 -0.10 -10.85
N LEU A 54 4.07 0.93 -11.62
CA LEU A 54 2.80 1.01 -12.37
C LEU A 54 2.69 -0.10 -13.44
N LYS A 55 3.76 -0.36 -14.18
CA LYS A 55 3.76 -1.45 -15.18
C LYS A 55 3.60 -2.81 -14.51
N ARG A 56 4.36 -3.06 -13.43
CA ARG A 56 4.27 -4.32 -12.71
C ARG A 56 2.92 -4.51 -12.01
N SER A 57 2.33 -3.44 -11.47
CA SER A 57 0.99 -3.51 -10.85
C SER A 57 -0.09 -3.80 -11.90
N GLY A 58 0.04 -3.31 -13.13
CA GLY A 58 -0.81 -3.69 -14.25
C GLY A 58 -0.77 -5.21 -14.52
N ILE A 59 0.44 -5.79 -14.58
CA ILE A 59 0.61 -7.24 -14.74
C ILE A 59 0.02 -8.00 -13.55
N ALA A 60 0.29 -7.54 -12.33
CA ALA A 60 -0.25 -8.14 -11.11
C ALA A 60 -1.78 -8.14 -11.11
N HIS A 61 -2.40 -7.01 -11.44
CA HIS A 61 -3.84 -6.89 -11.54
C HIS A 61 -4.44 -7.87 -12.56
N GLN A 62 -3.82 -8.03 -13.73
CA GLN A 62 -4.29 -9.03 -14.70
C GLN A 62 -4.23 -10.46 -14.15
N LEU A 63 -3.20 -10.78 -13.36
CA LEU A 63 -2.99 -12.13 -12.82
C LEU A 63 -3.86 -12.48 -11.62
N THR A 64 -4.15 -11.50 -10.75
CA THR A 64 -4.76 -11.74 -9.43
C THR A 64 -5.95 -10.85 -9.13
N ASN A 65 -6.29 -9.88 -9.96
CA ASN A 65 -7.37 -8.93 -9.72
C ASN A 65 -7.23 -8.20 -8.37
N CYS A 66 -6.06 -7.58 -8.13
CA CYS A 66 -5.70 -6.98 -6.84
C CYS A 66 -5.85 -5.45 -6.75
N VAL A 67 -6.23 -4.78 -7.83
CA VAL A 67 -6.28 -3.31 -7.95
C VAL A 67 -7.70 -2.89 -8.29
N ILE A 68 -8.21 -1.86 -7.61
CA ILE A 68 -9.50 -1.20 -7.89
C ILE A 68 -9.29 0.03 -8.76
N GLU A 69 -8.23 0.79 -8.50
CA GLU A 69 -7.99 2.09 -9.11
C GLU A 69 -6.49 2.28 -9.33
N PHE A 70 -6.10 2.64 -10.55
CA PHE A 70 -4.76 3.13 -10.86
C PHE A 70 -4.77 4.66 -10.74
N LEU A 71 -3.73 5.23 -10.14
CA LEU A 71 -3.53 6.66 -9.94
C LEU A 71 -2.39 7.16 -10.83
N ASP A 72 -2.26 6.60 -12.02
CA ASP A 72 -1.10 6.71 -12.90
C ASP A 72 -0.76 8.16 -13.26
N GLU A 73 -1.74 8.95 -13.69
CA GLU A 73 -1.51 10.37 -14.04
C GLU A 73 -0.97 11.17 -12.84
N GLU A 74 -1.64 11.07 -11.68
CA GLU A 74 -1.24 11.78 -10.47
C GLU A 74 0.09 11.30 -9.91
N ALA A 75 0.35 9.99 -9.96
CA ALA A 75 1.58 9.39 -9.47
C ALA A 75 2.78 9.81 -10.34
N ILE A 76 2.62 9.83 -11.66
CA ILE A 76 3.66 10.30 -12.59
C ILE A 76 3.90 11.80 -12.40
N ASN A 77 2.84 12.61 -12.31
CA ASN A 77 2.97 14.05 -12.10
C ASN A 77 3.66 14.37 -10.76
N ARG A 78 3.32 13.65 -9.69
CA ARG A 78 4.00 13.77 -8.39
C ARG A 78 5.47 13.37 -8.49
N ALA A 79 5.79 12.30 -9.21
CA ALA A 79 7.15 11.84 -9.40
C ALA A 79 8.03 12.88 -10.14
N ILE A 80 7.51 13.44 -11.24
CA ILE A 80 8.18 14.52 -11.99
C ILE A 80 8.44 15.71 -11.07
N HIS A 81 7.44 16.16 -10.32
CA HIS A 81 7.59 17.27 -9.38
C HIS A 81 8.65 16.99 -8.31
N LEU A 82 8.71 15.75 -7.77
CA LEU A 82 9.72 15.36 -6.80
C LEU A 82 11.13 15.40 -7.39
N ASP A 83 11.31 14.91 -8.63
CA ASP A 83 12.58 14.94 -9.35
C ASP A 83 13.04 16.38 -9.65
N GLU A 84 12.12 17.27 -10.00
CA GLU A 84 12.39 18.71 -10.19
C GLU A 84 12.82 19.40 -8.88
N GLU A 85 12.07 19.16 -7.80
CA GLU A 85 12.39 19.71 -6.49
C GLU A 85 13.71 19.18 -5.94
N PHE A 86 14.03 17.92 -6.20
CA PHE A 86 15.32 17.33 -5.85
C PHE A 86 16.48 18.11 -6.47
N LYS A 87 16.39 18.39 -7.78
CA LYS A 87 17.38 19.20 -8.51
C LYS A 87 17.45 20.62 -7.99
N ARG A 88 16.29 21.25 -7.72
CA ARG A 88 16.20 22.64 -7.27
C ARG A 88 16.77 22.84 -5.86
N ARG A 89 16.53 21.91 -4.94
CA ARG A 89 16.95 21.99 -3.54
C ARG A 89 18.32 21.38 -3.28
N GLY A 90 18.79 20.52 -4.18
CA GLY A 90 20.00 19.72 -4.00
C GLY A 90 19.81 18.54 -3.05
N GLY A 91 18.58 18.01 -2.91
CA GLY A 91 18.30 16.89 -2.02
C GLY A 91 16.81 16.50 -1.90
N PRO A 92 16.51 15.42 -1.16
CA PRO A 92 15.17 14.83 -1.10
C PRO A 92 14.14 15.70 -0.38
N ILE A 93 12.88 15.55 -0.78
CA ILE A 93 11.71 15.98 0.01
C ILE A 93 11.33 14.86 0.98
N GLY A 94 11.65 15.06 2.25
CA GLY A 94 11.23 14.18 3.34
C GLY A 94 11.87 12.78 3.31
N PRO A 95 11.58 11.94 4.32
CA PRO A 95 12.20 10.63 4.49
C PRO A 95 11.69 9.56 3.52
N LEU A 96 10.62 9.81 2.76
CA LEU A 96 10.03 8.86 1.81
C LEU A 96 10.08 9.39 0.37
N HIS A 97 10.99 10.31 0.07
CA HIS A 97 11.11 10.93 -1.25
C HIS A 97 11.01 9.92 -2.39
N GLY A 98 9.95 10.03 -3.20
CA GLY A 98 9.74 9.23 -4.40
C GLY A 98 9.28 7.79 -4.15
N LEU A 99 9.09 7.37 -2.89
CA LEU A 99 8.75 5.98 -2.56
C LEU A 99 7.31 5.64 -2.99
N PRO A 100 7.09 4.60 -3.83
CA PRO A 100 5.75 4.14 -4.18
C PRO A 100 5.07 3.42 -3.01
N ILE A 101 3.84 3.80 -2.70
CA ILE A 101 3.03 3.16 -1.65
C ILE A 101 1.63 2.83 -2.22
N SER A 102 1.22 1.57 -2.09
CA SER A 102 -0.15 1.12 -2.41
C SER A 102 -1.08 1.31 -1.22
N VAL A 103 -2.36 1.56 -1.50
CA VAL A 103 -3.34 1.91 -0.46
C VAL A 103 -4.61 1.05 -0.55
N LYS A 104 -4.97 0.38 0.54
CA LYS A 104 -6.27 -0.30 0.63
C LYS A 104 -7.43 0.67 0.41
N HIS A 105 -8.42 0.27 -0.39
CA HIS A 105 -9.50 1.15 -0.86
C HIS A 105 -10.31 1.85 0.25
N MET A 106 -10.56 1.20 1.40
CA MET A 106 -11.27 1.84 2.50
C MET A 106 -10.56 3.07 3.12
N VAL A 107 -9.26 3.26 2.87
CA VAL A 107 -8.53 4.46 3.29
C VAL A 107 -8.91 5.61 2.36
N THR A 108 -9.53 6.65 2.90
CA THR A 108 -10.13 7.71 2.08
C THR A 108 -9.06 8.57 1.43
N MET A 109 -9.20 8.75 0.12
CA MET A 109 -8.52 9.78 -0.67
C MET A 109 -9.55 10.81 -1.11
N ARG A 110 -9.20 12.09 -1.03
CA ARG A 110 -10.04 13.22 -1.42
C ARG A 110 -10.45 13.10 -2.89
N ASN A 111 -11.69 13.44 -3.19
CA ASN A 111 -12.28 13.42 -4.54
C ASN A 111 -12.28 12.03 -5.22
N ARG A 112 -12.09 10.95 -4.46
CA ARG A 112 -12.11 9.58 -4.99
C ARG A 112 -13.22 8.75 -4.39
N ARG A 113 -13.70 7.75 -5.15
CA ARG A 113 -14.73 6.81 -4.67
C ARG A 113 -14.21 6.03 -3.47
N ASN A 114 -15.01 5.90 -2.42
CA ASN A 114 -14.70 5.04 -1.29
C ASN A 114 -15.96 4.32 -0.82
N ASN A 115 -16.08 3.06 -1.23
CA ASN A 115 -17.26 2.24 -0.96
C ASN A 115 -17.04 1.20 0.14
N ALA A 116 -15.82 0.98 0.63
CA ALA A 116 -15.52 0.02 1.68
C ALA A 116 -16.13 -1.39 1.42
N GLY A 117 -16.20 -1.82 0.15
CA GLY A 117 -16.82 -3.08 -0.26
C GLY A 117 -18.36 -3.12 -0.19
N TRP A 118 -19.04 -1.96 -0.11
CA TRP A 118 -20.50 -1.87 -0.10
C TRP A 118 -21.07 -1.34 -1.41
N MET A 119 -21.94 -2.13 -2.04
CA MET A 119 -22.62 -1.71 -3.28
C MET A 119 -23.44 -0.43 -3.08
N LYS A 120 -24.09 -0.26 -1.92
CA LYS A 120 -24.81 0.97 -1.55
C LYS A 120 -23.93 2.22 -1.52
N TRP A 121 -22.60 2.06 -1.42
CA TRP A 121 -21.65 3.16 -1.30
C TRP A 121 -20.84 3.40 -2.58
N ILE A 122 -21.19 2.76 -3.69
CA ILE A 122 -20.40 2.77 -4.94
C ILE A 122 -20.08 4.18 -5.45
N ASP A 123 -21.00 5.14 -5.28
CA ASP A 123 -20.85 6.53 -5.70
C ASP A 123 -20.44 7.49 -4.56
N ARG A 124 -20.11 6.97 -3.37
CA ARG A 124 -19.63 7.84 -2.29
C ARG A 124 -18.22 8.32 -2.58
N ILE A 125 -18.04 9.63 -2.52
CA ILE A 125 -16.76 10.30 -2.73
C ILE A 125 -16.18 10.70 -1.38
N GLY A 126 -14.87 10.54 -1.22
CA GLY A 126 -14.12 11.02 -0.07
C GLY A 126 -13.99 12.54 -0.08
N GLU A 127 -14.32 13.19 1.02
CA GLU A 127 -14.24 14.65 1.16
C GLU A 127 -12.81 15.14 1.39
N ASP A 128 -11.99 14.33 2.07
CA ASP A 128 -10.63 14.67 2.45
C ASP A 128 -9.74 13.43 2.52
N ASP A 129 -8.43 13.63 2.42
CA ASP A 129 -7.44 12.57 2.56
C ASP A 129 -7.34 12.13 4.02
N ALA A 130 -7.24 10.81 4.24
CA ALA A 130 -6.97 10.29 5.58
C ALA A 130 -5.67 10.88 6.13
N ILE A 131 -5.62 11.16 7.44
CA ILE A 131 -4.47 11.82 8.08
C ILE A 131 -3.16 11.07 7.80
N ILE A 132 -3.22 9.74 7.79
CA ILE A 132 -2.07 8.88 7.46
C ILE A 132 -1.52 9.15 6.05
N LEU A 133 -2.40 9.40 5.07
CA LEU A 133 -2.01 9.67 3.69
C LEU A 133 -1.38 11.06 3.58
N LYS A 134 -1.92 12.06 4.28
CA LYS A 134 -1.34 13.41 4.36
C LYS A 134 0.09 13.38 4.89
N ILE A 135 0.31 12.67 6.02
CA ILE A 135 1.63 12.50 6.63
C ILE A 135 2.62 11.87 5.65
N LEU A 136 2.23 10.76 5.01
CA LEU A 136 3.11 10.05 4.07
C LEU A 136 3.37 10.85 2.79
N TYR A 137 2.37 11.59 2.28
CA TYR A 137 2.52 12.47 1.12
C TYR A 137 3.50 13.62 1.39
N GLU A 138 3.38 14.27 2.55
CA GLU A 138 4.30 15.30 3.03
C GLU A 138 5.72 14.76 3.25
N ALA A 139 5.83 13.50 3.68
CA ALA A 139 7.10 12.80 3.79
C ALA A 139 7.73 12.45 2.43
N GLY A 140 7.05 12.71 1.31
CA GLY A 140 7.58 12.54 -0.05
C GLY A 140 7.12 11.28 -0.78
N ALA A 141 6.21 10.49 -0.19
CA ALA A 141 5.71 9.27 -0.82
C ALA A 141 4.82 9.56 -2.04
N ILE A 142 4.67 8.54 -2.90
CA ILE A 142 3.81 8.56 -4.08
C ILE A 142 2.78 7.44 -3.99
N PHE A 143 1.49 7.80 -3.94
CA PHE A 143 0.41 6.82 -4.06
C PHE A 143 0.09 6.60 -5.53
N TYR A 144 -0.02 5.34 -5.95
CA TYR A 144 -0.15 5.00 -7.38
C TYR A 144 -1.21 3.96 -7.70
N VAL A 145 -1.67 3.20 -6.70
CA VAL A 145 -2.78 2.25 -6.85
C VAL A 145 -3.58 2.16 -5.56
N ARG A 146 -4.87 1.87 -5.71
CA ARG A 146 -5.73 1.42 -4.60
C ARG A 146 -6.15 -0.01 -4.80
N THR A 147 -6.07 -0.81 -3.74
CA THR A 147 -6.20 -2.27 -3.87
C THR A 147 -7.57 -2.79 -3.45
N THR A 148 -7.91 -3.95 -3.98
CA THR A 148 -9.14 -4.68 -3.65
C THR A 148 -9.27 -5.05 -2.18
N GLU A 149 -10.53 -5.18 -1.76
CA GLU A 149 -10.96 -5.56 -0.42
C GLU A 149 -12.29 -6.33 -0.53
N PRO A 150 -12.61 -7.24 0.42
CA PRO A 150 -13.84 -8.02 0.38
C PRO A 150 -15.07 -7.19 0.69
N GLN A 151 -16.24 -7.75 0.39
CA GLN A 151 -17.52 -7.19 0.80
C GLN A 151 -17.51 -6.90 2.32
N SER A 152 -17.90 -5.69 2.68
CA SER A 152 -18.00 -5.21 4.07
C SER A 152 -16.71 -5.17 4.90
N LEU A 153 -15.55 -5.52 4.32
CA LEU A 153 -14.25 -5.61 5.02
C LEU A 153 -14.15 -6.72 6.09
N MET A 154 -15.19 -7.53 6.29
CA MET A 154 -15.34 -8.47 7.41
C MET A 154 -15.09 -9.93 7.00
N GLN A 155 -14.07 -10.15 6.17
CA GLN A 155 -13.68 -11.48 5.71
C GLN A 155 -12.15 -11.61 5.66
N LEU A 156 -11.62 -12.78 6.04
CA LEU A 156 -10.20 -13.16 5.87
C LEU A 156 -9.96 -13.82 4.50
N GLU A 157 -10.73 -13.36 3.52
CA GLU A 157 -10.62 -13.61 2.09
C GLU A 157 -10.91 -12.29 1.37
N CYS A 158 -10.68 -12.24 0.06
CA CYS A 158 -10.87 -11.01 -0.72
C CYS A 158 -11.79 -11.28 -1.90
N ASN A 159 -13.09 -11.24 -1.62
CA ASN A 159 -14.16 -11.40 -2.60
C ASN A 159 -15.18 -10.26 -2.42
N SER A 160 -15.45 -9.53 -3.49
CA SER A 160 -16.41 -8.44 -3.50
C SER A 160 -17.35 -8.56 -4.70
N PRO A 161 -18.67 -8.35 -4.53
CA PRO A 161 -19.60 -8.32 -5.65
C PRO A 161 -19.34 -7.15 -6.61
N ILE A 162 -18.56 -6.14 -6.19
CA ILE A 162 -18.21 -4.97 -7.02
C ILE A 162 -16.97 -5.26 -7.89
N TYR A 163 -16.00 -5.98 -7.32
CA TYR A 163 -14.66 -6.09 -7.90
C TYR A 163 -14.23 -7.53 -8.21
N GLY A 164 -15.04 -8.53 -7.85
CA GLY A 164 -14.71 -9.94 -7.99
C GLY A 164 -13.77 -10.47 -6.90
N ILE A 165 -13.12 -11.59 -7.20
CA ILE A 165 -12.21 -12.31 -6.30
C ILE A 165 -10.78 -11.87 -6.56
N THR A 166 -10.01 -11.65 -5.50
CA THR A 166 -8.56 -11.48 -5.56
C THR A 166 -7.85 -12.78 -5.20
N PHE A 167 -7.11 -13.32 -6.16
CA PHE A 167 -6.45 -14.62 -6.04
C PHE A 167 -5.05 -14.50 -5.42
N ASN A 168 -4.61 -15.59 -4.79
CA ASN A 168 -3.23 -15.72 -4.33
C ASN A 168 -2.27 -15.92 -5.53
N PRO A 169 -1.15 -15.19 -5.62
CA PRO A 169 -0.22 -15.29 -6.73
C PRO A 169 0.57 -16.61 -6.76
N PHE A 170 0.75 -17.29 -5.63
CA PHE A 170 1.46 -18.57 -5.55
C PHE A 170 0.55 -19.77 -5.88
N ASN A 171 -0.76 -19.58 -5.78
CA ASN A 171 -1.74 -20.56 -6.23
C ASN A 171 -3.10 -19.88 -6.46
N ARG A 172 -3.50 -19.73 -7.72
CA ARG A 172 -4.75 -19.06 -8.10
C ARG A 172 -6.04 -19.78 -7.66
N ASN A 173 -5.96 -20.98 -7.08
CA ASN A 173 -7.09 -21.63 -6.43
C ASN A 173 -7.21 -21.29 -4.93
N LEU A 174 -6.28 -20.51 -4.37
CA LEU A 174 -6.26 -20.11 -2.97
C LEU A 174 -6.60 -18.63 -2.80
N THR A 175 -7.08 -18.31 -1.60
CA THR A 175 -7.36 -16.94 -1.18
C THR A 175 -6.07 -16.13 -0.98
N SER A 176 -6.08 -14.87 -1.44
CA SER A 176 -5.06 -13.87 -1.10
C SER A 176 -5.09 -13.46 0.39
N GLY A 177 -6.00 -14.02 1.18
CA GLY A 177 -6.30 -13.57 2.53
C GLY A 177 -7.19 -12.32 2.50
N GLY A 178 -7.46 -11.75 3.67
CA GLY A 178 -8.32 -10.58 3.74
C GLY A 178 -8.33 -9.98 5.14
N SER A 179 -8.92 -8.80 5.33
CA SER A 179 -9.60 -8.01 4.30
C SER A 179 -8.67 -7.11 3.46
N THR A 180 -7.37 -7.12 3.73
CA THR A 180 -6.37 -6.40 2.92
C THR A 180 -5.75 -7.32 1.85
N GLY A 181 -6.58 -8.11 1.16
CA GLY A 181 -6.12 -9.14 0.22
C GLY A 181 -5.50 -8.58 -1.05
N GLY A 182 -6.02 -7.45 -1.55
CA GLY A 182 -5.45 -6.73 -2.69
C GLY A 182 -4.00 -6.31 -2.46
N GLU A 183 -3.69 -5.70 -1.32
CA GLU A 183 -2.29 -5.41 -0.92
C GLU A 183 -1.46 -6.69 -0.87
N GLY A 184 -1.98 -7.75 -0.23
CA GLY A 184 -1.27 -9.03 -0.12
C GLY A 184 -0.86 -9.60 -1.48
N ALA A 185 -1.79 -9.69 -2.43
CA ALA A 185 -1.51 -10.19 -3.77
C ALA A 185 -0.58 -9.26 -4.57
N LEU A 186 -0.77 -7.94 -4.48
CA LEU A 186 0.04 -6.95 -5.18
C LEU A 186 1.50 -6.97 -4.72
N LEU A 187 1.75 -6.98 -3.40
CA LEU A 187 3.09 -7.09 -2.83
C LEU A 187 3.70 -8.48 -3.09
N GLY A 188 2.91 -9.55 -3.08
CA GLY A 188 3.35 -10.90 -3.42
C GLY A 188 3.90 -11.02 -4.85
N LEU A 189 3.36 -10.25 -5.78
CA LEU A 189 3.89 -10.10 -7.15
C LEU A 189 4.94 -9.01 -7.31
N LYS A 190 5.36 -8.39 -6.21
CA LYS A 190 6.29 -7.25 -6.15
C LYS A 190 5.81 -6.05 -6.98
N GLY A 191 4.51 -5.97 -7.24
CA GLY A 191 3.85 -4.82 -7.86
C GLY A 191 3.69 -3.65 -6.90
N SER A 192 4.08 -3.83 -5.63
CA SER A 192 4.29 -2.82 -4.60
C SER A 192 5.47 -3.20 -3.71
N VAL A 193 6.11 -2.20 -3.09
CA VAL A 193 7.15 -2.39 -2.07
C VAL A 193 6.63 -2.20 -0.65
N MET A 194 5.57 -1.41 -0.49
CA MET A 194 4.96 -1.07 0.78
C MET A 194 3.48 -0.76 0.57
N GLY A 195 2.64 -1.36 1.41
CA GLY A 195 1.19 -1.24 1.34
C GLY A 195 0.58 -0.75 2.64
N ILE A 196 -0.49 0.03 2.57
CA ILE A 196 -1.27 0.47 3.73
C ILE A 196 -2.51 -0.41 3.86
N GLY A 197 -2.58 -1.20 4.94
CA GLY A 197 -3.72 -2.02 5.26
C GLY A 197 -4.40 -1.66 6.58
N THR A 198 -5.46 -2.39 6.88
CA THR A 198 -6.20 -2.26 8.15
C THR A 198 -6.44 -3.62 8.78
N ASP A 199 -6.45 -3.69 10.11
CA ASP A 199 -6.60 -4.93 10.87
C ASP A 199 -7.41 -4.71 12.14
N ILE A 200 -8.53 -5.43 12.24
CA ILE A 200 -9.35 -5.55 13.43
C ILE A 200 -9.31 -6.98 13.99
N GLY A 201 -9.38 -7.98 13.10
CA GLY A 201 -9.43 -9.41 13.44
C GLY A 201 -8.46 -10.28 12.64
N GLY A 202 -7.42 -9.69 12.04
CA GLY A 202 -6.44 -10.39 11.22
C GLY A 202 -6.19 -9.75 9.85
N SER A 203 -6.84 -8.64 9.53
CA SER A 203 -6.91 -8.15 8.15
C SER A 203 -5.61 -7.60 7.53
N ILE A 204 -4.53 -7.44 8.31
CA ILE A 204 -3.17 -7.23 7.80
C ILE A 204 -2.39 -8.54 7.86
N ARG A 205 -2.49 -9.25 8.98
CA ARG A 205 -1.70 -10.45 9.27
C ARG A 205 -2.06 -11.64 8.38
N SER A 206 -3.34 -11.87 8.09
CA SER A 206 -3.83 -12.93 7.21
C SER A 206 -3.33 -12.77 5.77
N PRO A 207 -3.56 -11.64 5.08
CA PRO A 207 -3.01 -11.47 3.74
C PRO A 207 -1.49 -11.42 3.72
N ALA A 208 -0.83 -10.92 4.77
CA ALA A 208 0.62 -11.03 4.86
C ALA A 208 1.10 -12.49 4.89
N ALA A 209 0.53 -13.32 5.78
CA ALA A 209 0.87 -14.73 5.89
C ALA A 209 0.59 -15.52 4.60
N ASN A 210 -0.56 -15.27 3.97
CA ASN A 210 -0.98 -15.98 2.76
C ASN A 210 -0.08 -15.68 1.55
N ASN A 211 0.57 -14.52 1.51
CA ASN A 211 1.37 -14.08 0.36
C ASN A 211 2.88 -13.99 0.68
N GLY A 212 3.33 -14.57 1.80
CA GLY A 212 4.76 -14.60 2.16
C GLY A 212 5.35 -13.22 2.47
N LEU A 213 4.58 -12.36 3.13
CA LEU A 213 4.94 -10.98 3.45
C LEU A 213 5.05 -10.77 4.96
N TYR A 214 5.59 -9.62 5.36
CA TYR A 214 5.51 -9.13 6.71
C TYR A 214 4.34 -8.15 6.84
N GLY A 215 3.60 -8.26 7.94
CA GLY A 215 2.51 -7.34 8.25
C GLY A 215 2.50 -7.00 9.74
N LEU A 216 2.42 -5.72 10.06
CA LEU A 216 2.31 -5.26 11.44
C LEU A 216 0.89 -4.77 11.71
N LYS A 217 0.26 -5.32 12.76
CA LYS A 217 -0.92 -4.73 13.41
C LYS A 217 -0.44 -3.97 14.66
N PRO A 218 -0.27 -2.64 14.62
CA PRO A 218 0.13 -1.88 15.79
C PRO A 218 -0.87 -1.99 16.93
N THR A 219 -0.47 -1.50 18.11
CA THR A 219 -1.38 -1.23 19.21
C THR A 219 -2.44 -0.22 18.76
N THR A 220 -3.66 -0.36 19.24
CA THR A 220 -4.74 0.61 19.01
C THR A 220 -4.30 2.02 19.44
N PHE A 221 -4.78 3.05 18.74
CA PHE A 221 -4.45 4.45 18.97
C PHE A 221 -2.97 4.80 18.78
N ARG A 222 -2.18 3.93 18.12
CA ARG A 222 -0.79 4.24 17.77
C ARG A 222 -0.64 5.04 16.48
N LEU A 223 -1.52 4.83 15.50
CA LEU A 223 -1.51 5.52 14.22
C LEU A 223 -2.86 6.24 14.00
N PRO A 224 -2.88 7.38 13.28
CA PRO A 224 -4.09 8.10 12.94
C PRO A 224 -5.16 7.19 12.33
N ARG A 225 -6.42 7.37 12.71
CA ARG A 225 -7.55 6.58 12.18
C ARG A 225 -8.59 7.42 11.44
N GLU A 226 -8.48 8.74 11.52
CA GLU A 226 -9.36 9.64 10.79
C GLU A 226 -9.21 9.47 9.28
N GLY A 227 -10.34 9.48 8.57
CA GLY A 227 -10.41 9.20 7.14
C GLY A 227 -10.54 7.72 6.76
N LEU A 228 -10.78 6.82 7.72
CA LEU A 228 -11.14 5.43 7.42
C LEU A 228 -12.65 5.29 7.16
N LYS A 229 -13.02 4.64 6.05
CA LYS A 229 -14.41 4.32 5.77
C LYS A 229 -14.79 2.97 6.36
N VAL A 230 -15.60 2.97 7.41
CA VAL A 230 -16.04 1.77 8.12
C VAL A 230 -17.55 1.77 8.36
N THR A 231 -18.12 0.59 8.61
CA THR A 231 -19.56 0.39 8.86
C THR A 231 -19.94 0.52 10.32
N GLN A 232 -18.98 0.30 11.22
CA GLN A 232 -19.19 0.27 12.66
C GLN A 232 -18.64 1.54 13.32
N ALA A 233 -19.00 2.70 12.79
CA ALA A 233 -18.67 3.98 13.43
C ALA A 233 -19.22 4.00 14.86
N GLY A 234 -18.41 4.43 15.83
CA GLY A 234 -18.77 4.45 17.25
C GLY A 234 -18.63 3.11 18.00
N ARG A 235 -18.15 2.03 17.36
CA ARG A 235 -17.87 0.77 18.07
C ARG A 235 -16.53 0.85 18.81
N GLU A 236 -16.58 0.81 20.14
CA GLU A 236 -15.39 0.96 20.98
C GLU A 236 -14.81 -0.37 21.52
N GLY A 237 -15.59 -1.46 21.50
CA GLY A 237 -15.17 -2.72 22.13
C GLY A 237 -13.96 -3.39 21.48
N ILE A 238 -13.90 -3.44 20.14
CA ILE A 238 -12.75 -3.93 19.38
C ILE A 238 -12.48 -2.93 18.27
N ILE A 239 -11.33 -2.26 18.35
CA ILE A 239 -11.00 -1.15 17.48
C ILE A 239 -9.97 -1.62 16.45
N GLY A 240 -10.30 -1.42 15.16
CA GLY A 240 -9.38 -1.67 14.06
C GLY A 240 -8.25 -0.64 14.00
N VAL A 241 -7.12 -1.05 13.45
CA VAL A 241 -5.93 -0.20 13.28
C VAL A 241 -5.50 -0.15 11.82
N LEU A 242 -4.78 0.90 11.45
CA LEU A 242 -3.95 0.95 10.24
C LEU A 242 -2.58 0.31 10.53
N GLY A 243 -1.96 -0.22 9.48
CA GLY A 243 -0.59 -0.71 9.58
C GLY A 243 -0.02 -1.13 8.22
N PRO A 244 1.30 -1.34 8.14
CA PRO A 244 1.95 -1.68 6.89
C PRO A 244 1.86 -3.17 6.56
N LEU A 245 1.77 -3.46 5.27
CA LEU A 245 2.23 -4.73 4.66
C LEU A 245 3.50 -4.42 3.87
N VAL A 246 4.54 -5.23 4.01
CA VAL A 246 5.85 -5.00 3.38
C VAL A 246 6.52 -6.31 2.97
N ARG A 247 7.46 -6.22 2.02
CA ARG A 247 8.26 -7.38 1.56
C ARG A 247 9.44 -7.70 2.47
N ALA A 248 9.89 -6.74 3.28
CA ALA A 248 11.04 -6.90 4.14
C ALA A 248 10.77 -6.32 5.54
N ARG A 249 11.33 -6.94 6.58
CA ARG A 249 10.99 -6.64 7.99
C ARG A 249 11.38 -5.21 8.36
N GLU A 250 12.51 -4.74 7.84
CA GLU A 250 13.08 -3.41 8.09
C GLU A 250 12.14 -2.30 7.61
N ASP A 251 11.35 -2.55 6.56
CA ASP A 251 10.41 -1.57 6.01
C ASP A 251 9.24 -1.27 6.97
N ILE A 252 8.95 -2.16 7.93
CA ILE A 252 8.02 -1.86 9.05
C ILE A 252 8.57 -0.70 9.87
N HIS A 253 9.88 -0.71 10.16
CA HIS A 253 10.53 0.36 10.92
C HIS A 253 10.45 1.69 10.16
N LEU A 254 10.76 1.68 8.86
CA LEU A 254 10.64 2.87 8.00
C LEU A 254 9.24 3.48 8.06
N PHE A 255 8.19 2.66 7.88
CA PHE A 255 6.80 3.12 7.91
C PHE A 255 6.42 3.70 9.28
N MET A 256 6.61 2.90 10.34
CA MET A 256 6.18 3.29 11.69
C MET A 256 6.94 4.52 12.20
N LYS A 257 8.25 4.57 12.00
CA LYS A 257 9.07 5.70 12.43
C LYS A 257 8.69 6.97 11.68
N THR A 258 8.55 6.92 10.36
CA THR A 258 8.18 8.09 9.55
C THR A 258 6.93 8.76 10.06
N ILE A 259 5.89 7.97 10.36
CA ILE A 259 4.61 8.52 10.83
C ILE A 259 4.73 9.06 12.26
N LEU A 260 5.42 8.36 13.15
CA LEU A 260 5.49 8.74 14.56
C LEU A 260 6.44 9.91 14.83
N ASP A 261 7.44 10.11 13.96
CA ASP A 261 8.32 11.29 14.00
C ASP A 261 7.57 12.60 13.70
N THR A 262 6.40 12.54 13.04
CA THR A 262 5.59 13.74 12.78
C THR A 262 4.66 14.13 13.92
N GLU A 263 4.79 13.48 15.09
CA GLU A 263 3.94 13.69 16.26
C GLU A 263 2.44 13.67 15.91
N PRO A 264 1.94 12.55 15.33
CA PRO A 264 0.61 12.52 14.70
C PRO A 264 -0.54 12.83 15.66
N TRP A 265 -0.32 12.70 16.98
CA TRP A 265 -1.25 13.10 18.03
C TRP A 265 -1.55 14.61 18.04
N LEU A 266 -0.73 15.45 17.42
CA LEU A 266 -1.01 16.88 17.22
C LEU A 266 -2.07 17.12 16.13
N ARG A 267 -2.27 16.15 15.22
CA ARG A 267 -3.30 16.18 14.17
C ARG A 267 -4.53 15.36 14.53
N ASP A 268 -4.34 14.21 15.18
CA ASP A 268 -5.39 13.32 15.70
C ASP A 268 -5.23 13.18 17.23
N PRO A 269 -5.90 14.04 18.03
CA PRO A 269 -5.79 14.01 19.49
C PRO A 269 -6.31 12.74 20.15
N SER A 270 -6.93 11.81 19.40
CA SER A 270 -7.35 10.50 19.92
C SER A 270 -6.19 9.51 20.11
N LEU A 271 -5.00 9.84 19.60
CA LEU A 271 -3.82 8.98 19.66
C LEU A 271 -3.11 9.06 21.01
N VAL A 272 -2.47 7.96 21.39
CA VAL A 272 -1.57 7.95 22.55
C VAL A 272 -0.24 8.59 22.14
N PRO A 273 0.20 9.69 22.80
CA PRO A 273 1.35 10.48 22.36
C PRO A 273 2.68 9.82 22.75
N ILE A 274 3.00 8.69 22.12
CA ILE A 274 4.23 7.92 22.35
C ILE A 274 5.14 8.01 21.12
N PRO A 275 6.29 8.70 21.21
CA PRO A 275 7.23 8.81 20.10
C PRO A 275 7.83 7.45 19.71
N TRP A 276 8.44 7.38 18.54
CA TRP A 276 9.22 6.20 18.17
C TRP A 276 10.43 6.06 19.10
N ARG A 277 10.63 4.86 19.64
CA ARG A 277 11.78 4.56 20.51
C ARG A 277 12.74 3.69 19.72
N SER A 278 13.88 4.27 19.35
CA SER A 278 14.99 3.50 18.80
C SER A 278 15.57 2.62 19.90
N ILE A 279 15.61 1.32 19.67
CA ILE A 279 16.28 0.36 20.55
C ILE A 279 17.62 0.06 19.90
N ALA A 280 18.72 0.30 20.60
CA ALA A 280 20.00 -0.29 20.22
C ALA A 280 19.89 -1.79 20.48
N LEU A 281 19.90 -2.58 19.41
CA LEU A 281 19.96 -4.04 19.49
C LEU A 281 21.40 -4.51 19.62
#